data_AF-A0A832NF03-F1
#
_entry.id   AF-A0A832NF03-F1
#
_cell.length_a   1.000
_cell.length_b   1.000
_cell.length_c   1.000
_cell.angle_alpha   90.00
_cell.angle_beta   90.00
_cell.angle_gamma   90.00
#
_symmetry.space_group_name_H-M   'P 1'
#
loop_
_entity.id
_entity.type
_entity.pdbx_description
1 polymer ?
#
loop_
_entity_poly.entity_id
_entity_poly.type
_entity_poly.pdbx_seq_one_letter_code
_entity_poly.pdbx_strand_id
1 'polypeptide(L)' 'MLVGVAGMLLIVAAWLLSLKDIPSPRLSALYGVGSALLTIHSITIGDPVFSILNAAATALALTNLVRWFRGAKQL' A
#
# COMPACT_ATOMS: atom_id res chain seq x y z
N MET A 1 -7.16 -10.02 17.03
CA MET A 1 -7.88 -8.82 16.52
C MET A 1 -7.25 -7.51 16.99
N LEU A 2 -7.18 -7.21 18.30
CA LEU A 2 -6.61 -5.94 18.81
C LEU A 2 -5.17 -5.66 18.34
N VAL A 3 -4.28 -6.65 18.43
CA VAL A 3 -2.88 -6.52 17.96
C VAL A 3 -2.81 -6.24 16.46
N GLY A 4 -3.64 -6.90 15.66
CA GLY A 4 -3.70 -6.68 14.21
C GLY A 4 -4.17 -5.27 13.87
N VAL A 5 -5.21 -4.79 14.55
CA VAL A 5 -5.71 -3.41 14.37
C VAL A 5 -4.65 -2.39 14.78
N ALA A 6 -3.98 -2.59 15.92
CA ALA A 6 -2.88 -1.71 16.34
C ALA A 6 -1.73 -1.69 15.32
N GLY A 7 -1.33 -2.86 14.81
CA GLY A 7 -0.32 -2.96 13.75
C GLY A 7 -0.74 -2.24 12.47
N MET A 8 -2.00 -2.43 12.04
CA MET A 8 -2.56 -1.72 10.88
C MET A 8 -2.49 -0.20 11.06
N LEU A 9 -2.90 0.33 12.21
CA LEU A 9 -2.86 1.76 12.51
C LEU A 9 -1.42 2.31 12.49
N LEU A 10 -0.45 1.58 13.03
CA LEU A 10 0.96 1.97 12.99
C LEU A 10 1.50 2.00 11.56
N ILE A 11 1.14 1.04 10.71
CA ILE A 11 1.55 1.02 9.29
C ILE A 11 0.93 2.19 8.54
N VAL A 12 -0.37 2.46 8.75
CA VAL A 12 -1.04 3.62 8.14
C VAL A 12 -0.39 4.93 8.59
N ALA A 13 -0.06 5.07 9.88
CA ALA A 13 0.66 6.24 10.38
C ALA A 13 2.04 6.38 9.72
N ALA A 14 2.79 5.28 9.56
CA ALA A 14 4.07 5.29 8.86
C ALA A 14 3.93 5.77 7.42
N TRP A 15 2.90 5.34 6.68
CA TRP A 15 2.62 5.84 5.33
C TRP A 15 2.36 7.34 5.31
N LEU A 16 1.56 7.86 6.25
CA LEU A 16 1.26 9.30 6.35
C LEU A 16 2.53 10.14 6.53
N LEU A 17 3.47 9.65 7.36
CA LEU A 17 4.74 10.33 7.61
C LEU A 17 5.69 10.29 6.39
N SER A 18 5.54 9.28 5.53
CA SER A 18 6.36 9.08 4.33
C SER A 18 5.71 9.59 3.03
N LEU A 19 4.55 10.26 3.09
CA LEU A 19 3.83 10.69 1.88
C LEU A 19 4.64 11.62 0.98
N LYS A 20 5.54 12.44 1.54
CA LYS A 20 6.39 13.35 0.76
C LYS A 20 7.38 12.62 -0.16
N ASP A 21 7.78 11.42 0.21
CA ASP A 21 8.76 10.64 -0.53
C ASP A 21 8.05 9.84 -1.62
N ILE A 22 8.50 9.98 -2.87
CA ILE A 22 7.96 9.20 -3.99
C ILE A 22 8.89 8.00 -4.21
N PRO A 23 8.45 6.76 -3.95
CA PRO A 23 9.28 5.57 -4.16
C PRO A 23 9.55 5.36 -5.65
N SER A 24 10.57 4.55 -5.96
CA SER A 24 10.82 4.14 -7.35
C SER A 24 9.59 3.44 -7.96
N PRO A 25 9.36 3.57 -9.27
CA PRO A 25 8.19 2.99 -9.93
C PRO A 25 8.24 1.46 -9.93
N ARG A 26 9.44 0.86 -10.03
CA ARG A 26 9.61 -0.60 -9.95
C ARG A 26 9.19 -1.14 -8.58
N LEU A 27 9.63 -0.46 -7.51
CA LEU A 27 9.23 -0.83 -6.15
C LEU A 27 7.72 -0.68 -5.96
N SER A 28 7.15 0.46 -6.39
CA SER A 28 5.72 0.71 -6.30
C SER A 28 4.89 -0.32 -7.07
N ALA A 29 5.33 -0.73 -8.27
CA ALA A 29 4.65 -1.76 -9.05
C ALA A 29 4.69 -3.14 -8.37
N LEU A 30 5.87 -3.61 -7.95
CA LEU A 30 6.00 -4.90 -7.27
C LEU A 30 5.22 -4.94 -5.96
N TYR A 31 5.32 -3.87 -5.17
CA TYR A 31 4.60 -3.73 -3.91
C TYR A 31 3.08 -3.70 -4.12
N GLY A 32 2.60 -2.97 -5.14
CA GLY A 32 1.18 -2.90 -5.48
C GLY A 32 0.62 -4.26 -5.94
N VAL A 33 1.33 -4.97 -6.83
CA VAL A 33 0.90 -6.31 -7.28
C VAL A 33 0.89 -7.30 -6.12
N GLY A 34 1.94 -7.33 -5.31
CA GLY A 34 2.01 -8.20 -4.13
C GLY A 34 0.87 -7.93 -3.15
N SER A 35 0.59 -6.66 -2.85
CA SER A 35 -0.52 -6.26 -1.97
C SER A 35 -1.88 -6.63 -2.56
N ALA A 36 -2.09 -6.49 -3.88
CA ALA A 36 -3.34 -6.88 -4.52
C ALA A 36 -3.59 -8.40 -4.38
N LEU A 37 -2.57 -9.22 -4.62
CA LEU A 37 -2.64 -10.67 -4.46
C LEU A 37 -2.91 -11.07 -2.99
N LEU A 38 -2.25 -10.41 -2.03
CA LEU A 38 -2.47 -10.63 -0.61
C LEU A 38 -3.88 -10.20 -0.17
N THR A 39 -4.43 -9.14 -0.78
CA THR A 39 -5.83 -8.76 -0.56
C THR A 39 -6.76 -9.90 -0.96
N ILE A 40 -6.60 -10.42 -2.17
CA ILE A 40 -7.41 -11.56 -2.66
C ILE A 40 -7.26 -12.76 -1.73
N HIS A 41 -6.03 -13.11 -1.35
CA HIS A 41 -5.77 -14.24 -0.45
C HIS A 41 -6.42 -14.04 0.93
N SER A 42 -6.29 -12.86 1.52
CA SER A 42 -6.84 -12.56 2.85
C SER A 42 -8.37 -12.67 2.90
N ILE A 43 -9.05 -12.34 1.80
CA ILE A 43 -10.51 -12.55 1.67
C ILE A 43 -10.84 -14.05 1.72
N THR A 44 -10.03 -14.92 1.08
CA THR A 44 -10.27 -16.38 1.09
C THR A 44 -10.14 -17.03 2.47
N ILE A 45 -9.35 -16.41 3.38
CA ILE A 45 -9.16 -16.89 4.75
C ILE A 45 -9.98 -16.09 5.78
N GLY A 46 -10.79 -15.12 5.34
CA GLY A 46 -11.64 -14.31 6.21
C GLY A 46 -10.86 -13.40 7.17
N ASP A 47 -9.70 -12.88 6.78
CA ASP A 47 -8.92 -11.93 7.60
C ASP A 47 -9.17 -10.47 7.17
N PRO A 48 -10.13 -9.77 7.80
CA PRO A 48 -10.50 -8.42 7.39
C PRO A 48 -9.39 -7.38 7.65
N VAL A 49 -8.56 -7.57 8.69
CA VAL A 49 -7.49 -6.62 9.00
C VAL A 49 -6.42 -6.69 7.91
N PHE A 50 -6.02 -7.89 7.54
CA PHE A 50 -5.04 -8.09 6.47
C PHE A 50 -5.60 -7.69 5.10
N SER A 51 -6.89 -7.94 4.84
CA SER A 51 -7.57 -7.45 3.62
C SER A 51 -7.54 -5.93 3.49
N ILE A 52 -8.00 -5.22 4.53
CA ILE A 52 -8.07 -3.75 4.51
C ILE A 52 -6.68 -3.15 4.33
N LEU A 53 -5.70 -3.66 5.08
CA LEU A 53 -4.33 -3.16 5.02
C LEU A 53 -3.71 -3.34 3.63
N ASN A 54 -3.85 -4.51 3.01
CA ASN A 54 -3.29 -4.77 1.68
C ASN A 54 -4.06 -4.04 0.57
N ALA A 55 -5.37 -3.86 0.71
CA ALA A 55 -6.16 -3.07 -0.24
C ALA A 55 -5.68 -1.60 -0.22
N ALA A 56 -5.48 -1.03 0.97
CA ALA A 56 -4.93 0.31 1.14
C ALA A 56 -3.50 0.42 0.60
N ALA A 57 -2.64 -0.57 0.86
CA ALA A 57 -1.29 -0.63 0.32
C ALA A 57 -1.26 -0.65 -1.21
N THR A 58 -2.19 -1.40 -1.83
CA THR A 58 -2.37 -1.43 -3.29
C THR A 58 -2.73 -0.04 -3.83
N ALA A 59 -3.72 0.63 -3.21
CA ALA A 59 -4.14 1.97 -3.62
C ALA A 59 -3.02 3.01 -3.46
N LEU A 60 -2.27 2.95 -2.37
CA LEU A 60 -1.13 3.82 -2.12
C LEU A 60 -0.01 3.60 -3.17
N ALA A 61 0.28 2.34 -3.49
CA ALA A 61 1.26 1.98 -4.51
C ALA A 61 0.88 2.50 -5.91
N LEU A 62 -0.38 2.38 -6.30
CA LEU A 62 -0.90 2.94 -7.55
C LEU A 62 -0.82 4.47 -7.55
N THR A 63 -1.16 5.11 -6.42
CA THR A 63 -1.04 6.57 -6.27
C THR A 63 0.41 7.02 -6.42
N ASN A 64 1.37 6.30 -5.83
CA ASN A 64 2.79 6.59 -5.95
C ASN A 64 3.32 6.40 -7.38
N LEU A 65 2.83 5.39 -8.11
CA LEU A 65 3.12 5.24 -9.55
C LEU A 65 2.63 6.46 -10.34
N VAL A 66 1.39 6.89 -10.12
CA VAL A 66 0.83 8.07 -10.80
C VAL A 66 1.63 9.33 -10.46
N ARG A 67 1.98 9.53 -9.19
CA ARG A 67 2.82 10.65 -8.73
C ARG A 67 4.19 10.64 -9.40
N TRP A 68 4.84 9.48 -9.48
CA TRP A 68 6.12 9.33 -10.16
C TRP A 68 6.03 9.71 -11.64
N PHE A 69 5.06 9.16 -12.38
CA PHE A 69 4.90 9.48 -13.81
C PHE A 69 4.53 10.95 -14.07
N ARG A 70 3.79 11.58 -13.16
CA ARG A 70 3.48 13.02 -13.24
C ARG A 70 4.70 13.90 -12.95
N GLY A 71 5.51 13.54 -11.94
CA GLY A 71 6.75 14.24 -11.62
C GLY A 71 7.84 14.05 -12.67
N ALA A 72 7.96 12.85 -13.24
CA ALA A 72 8.91 12.55 -14.32
C ALA A 72 8.63 13.31 -15.62
N LYS A 73 7.40 13.81 -15.83
CA LYS A 73 7.06 14.68 -16.97
C LYS A 73 7.53 16.13 -16.80
N GLN A 74 8.00 16.51 -15.62
CA GLN A 74 8.45 17.88 -15.30
C GLN A 74 9.98 18.04 -15.35
N LEU A 75 10.71 16.96 -15.64
CA LEU A 75 12.16 16.91 -15.87
C LEU A 75 12.44 16.70 -17.36
#